data_AF-T0ZNZ3-F1
#
_entry.id   AF-T0ZNZ3-F1
#
_cell.length_a   1.000
_cell.length_b   1.000
_cell.length_c   1.000
_cell.angle_alpha   90.00
_cell.angle_beta   90.00
_cell.angle_gamma   90.00
#
_symmetry.space_group_name_H-M   'P 1'
#
loop_
_entity.id
_entity.type
_entity.pdbx_description
1 polymer ?
#
loop_
_entity_poly.entity_id
_entity_poly.type
_entity_poly.pdbx_seq_one_letter_code
_entity_poly.pdbx_strand_id
1 'polypeptide(L)' 'SITSAIGTLKGPLHGGADEAALHMMHAIGRPDNTEAYINDALAGKKKIMGFGHRVYKTYDPRARIIKKKA' A
#
# COMPACT_ATOMS: atom_id res chain seq x y z
N SER A 1 2.34 -21.60 -15.72
CA SER A 1 2.15 -22.64 -14.68
C SER A 1 1.79 -21.96 -13.37
N ILE A 2 1.15 -22.68 -12.44
CA ILE A 2 0.71 -22.14 -11.13
C ILE A 2 1.90 -21.68 -10.29
N THR A 3 3.00 -22.44 -10.28
CA THR A 3 4.21 -22.12 -9.51
C THR A 3 4.78 -20.75 -9.85
N SER A 4 4.81 -20.38 -11.13
CA SER A 4 5.28 -19.07 -11.57
C SER A 4 4.38 -17.94 -11.06
N ALA A 5 3.05 -18.12 -11.09
CA ALA A 5 2.09 -17.12 -10.59
C ALA A 5 2.21 -16.91 -9.07
N ILE A 6 2.43 -17.98 -8.30
CA ILE A 6 2.68 -17.87 -6.85
C ILE A 6 3.96 -17.04 -6.60
N GLY A 7 5.02 -17.33 -7.35
CA GLY A 7 6.29 -16.60 -7.23
C GLY A 7 6.16 -15.12 -7.54
N THR A 8 5.44 -14.76 -8.61
CA THR A 8 5.24 -13.34 -8.98
C THR A 8 4.31 -12.62 -8.02
N LEU A 9 3.28 -13.29 -7.49
CA LEU A 9 2.38 -12.71 -6.49
C LEU A 9 3.07 -12.46 -5.15
N LYS A 10 4.01 -13.30 -4.72
CA LYS A 10 4.73 -13.12 -3.45
C LYS A 10 5.55 -11.80 -3.37
N GLY A 11 5.87 -11.18 -4.51
CA GLY A 11 6.72 -9.99 -4.54
C GLY A 11 6.12 -8.80 -3.76
N PRO A 12 6.98 -7.93 -3.17
CA PRO A 12 6.55 -6.82 -2.31
C PRO A 12 5.71 -5.76 -3.03
N LEU A 13 5.85 -5.66 -4.35
CA LEU A 13 5.07 -4.72 -5.18
C LEU A 13 3.80 -5.35 -5.78
N HIS A 14 3.56 -6.64 -5.52
CA HIS A 14 2.35 -7.32 -5.98
C HIS A 14 1.50 -7.74 -4.79
N GLY A 15 1.64 -8.97 -4.30
CA GLY A 15 0.86 -9.50 -3.19
C GLY A 15 1.37 -9.12 -1.80
N GLY A 16 2.58 -8.55 -1.67
CA GLY A 16 3.09 -8.05 -0.38
C GLY A 16 2.76 -6.58 -0.08
N ALA A 17 1.97 -5.91 -0.94
CA ALA A 17 1.71 -4.49 -0.80
C ALA A 17 0.77 -4.14 0.37
N ASP A 18 -0.09 -5.08 0.77
CA ASP A 18 -1.01 -4.98 1.90
C ASP A 18 -0.27 -5.15 3.24
N GLU A 19 0.58 -6.17 3.37
CA GLU A 19 1.46 -6.36 4.54
C GLU A 19 2.35 -5.13 4.74
N ALA A 20 2.95 -4.62 3.67
CA ALA A 20 3.77 -3.42 3.73
C ALA A 20 2.95 -2.16 4.12
N ALA A 21 1.68 -2.08 3.74
CA ALA A 21 0.79 -1.00 4.18
C ALA A 21 0.47 -1.12 5.68
N LEU A 22 0.26 -2.32 6.21
CA LEU A 22 0.09 -2.56 7.65
C LEU A 22 1.34 -2.16 8.44
N HIS A 23 2.52 -2.59 8.00
CA HIS A 23 3.79 -2.20 8.62
C HIS A 23 4.01 -0.67 8.60
N MET A 24 3.63 -0.01 7.50
CA MET A 24 3.66 1.45 7.42
C MET A 24 2.72 2.10 8.45
N MET A 25 1.50 1.60 8.61
CA MET A 25 0.56 2.11 9.63
C MET A 25 1.10 1.91 11.05
N HIS A 26 1.71 0.76 11.34
CA HIS A 26 2.36 0.52 12.63
C HIS A 26 3.54 1.47 12.87
N ALA A 27 4.35 1.77 11.85
CA ALA A 27 5.45 2.72 11.95
C ALA A 27 4.98 4.17 12.18
N ILE A 28 3.85 4.56 11.58
CA ILE A 28 3.21 5.88 11.81
C ILE A 28 2.69 5.96 13.26
N GLY A 29 2.08 4.89 13.75
CA GLY A 29 1.60 4.73 15.12
C GLY A 29 0.32 5.52 15.42
N ARG A 30 0.38 6.85 15.40
CA ARG A 30 -0.76 7.75 15.68
C ARG A 30 -1.14 8.57 14.45
N PRO A 31 -2.45 8.87 14.25
CA PRO A 31 -2.91 9.68 13.12
C PRO A 31 -2.18 11.02 12.97
N ASP A 32 -1.90 11.71 14.08
CA ASP A 32 -1.21 13.00 14.09
C ASP A 32 0.21 12.95 13.50
N ASN A 33 0.84 11.77 13.46
CA ASN A 33 2.17 11.58 12.90
C ASN A 33 2.16 11.40 11.37
N THR A 34 0.98 11.19 10.78
CA THR A 34 0.84 10.78 9.37
C THR A 34 1.48 11.81 8.43
N GLU A 35 1.20 13.10 8.64
CA GLU A 35 1.69 14.15 7.75
C GLU A 35 3.21 14.21 7.73
N ALA A 36 3.85 14.21 8.91
CA ALA A 36 5.30 14.21 9.03
C ALA A 36 5.93 12.97 8.37
N TYR A 37 5.36 11.79 8.61
CA TYR A 37 5.84 10.54 8.03
C TYR A 37 5.74 10.53 6.50
N ILE A 38 4.61 10.95 5.94
CA ILE A 38 4.39 10.98 4.49
C ILE A 38 5.33 11.99 3.84
N ASN A 39 5.55 13.15 4.44
CA ASN A 39 6.48 14.16 3.92
C ASN A 39 7.92 13.63 3.87
N ASP A 40 8.40 12.96 4.93
CA ASP A 40 9.72 12.29 4.90
C ASP A 40 9.80 11.22 3.81
N ALA A 41 8.76 10.37 3.72
CA ALA A 41 8.72 9.29 2.75
C ALA A 41 8.80 9.83 1.31
N LEU A 42 8.05 10.88 1.00
CA LEU A 42 8.05 11.51 -0.32
C LEU A 42 9.39 12.22 -0.60
N ALA A 43 9.95 12.94 0.36
CA ALA A 43 11.28 13.57 0.24
C ALA A 43 12.37 12.52 -0.05
N GLY A 44 12.28 11.36 0.61
CA GLY A 44 13.14 10.20 0.38
C GLY A 44 12.81 9.37 -0.86
N LYS A 45 11.84 9.79 -1.69
CA LYS A 45 11.36 9.03 -2.87
C LYS A 45 10.92 7.59 -2.55
N LYS A 46 10.50 7.35 -1.31
CA LYS A 46 9.94 6.06 -0.86
C LYS A 46 8.53 5.92 -1.43
N LYS A 47 8.13 4.68 -1.72
CA LYS A 47 6.76 4.37 -2.14
C LYS A 47 5.83 4.38 -0.94
N ILE A 48 4.67 4.99 -1.09
CA ILE A 48 3.59 4.91 -0.10
C ILE A 48 2.80 3.63 -0.39
N MET A 49 3.00 2.62 0.45
CA MET A 49 2.41 1.29 0.24
C MET A 49 0.89 1.33 0.45
N GLY A 50 0.15 0.59 -0.37
CA GLY A 50 -1.31 0.66 -0.44
C GLY A 50 -1.87 1.81 -1.29
N PHE A 51 -1.02 2.68 -1.86
CA PHE A 51 -1.43 3.78 -2.74
C PHE A 51 -0.95 3.60 -4.17
N GLY A 52 -1.74 4.16 -5.10
CA GLY A 52 -1.48 4.10 -6.54
C GLY A 52 -1.96 2.80 -7.18
N HIS A 53 -2.27 2.88 -8.47
CA HIS A 53 -2.68 1.70 -9.25
C HIS A 53 -2.18 1.86 -10.69
N ARG A 54 -1.76 0.76 -11.32
CA ARG A 54 -1.25 0.82 -12.71
C ARG A 54 -2.33 1.29 -13.70
N VAL A 55 -3.54 0.73 -13.53
CA VAL A 55 -4.70 0.96 -14.42
C VAL A 55 -5.57 2.13 -13.94
N TYR A 56 -6.13 2.07 -12.72
CA TYR A 56 -6.97 3.14 -12.20
C TYR A 56 -6.20 4.47 -12.11
N LYS A 57 -6.68 5.48 -12.85
CA LYS A 57 -6.20 6.87 -12.79
C LYS A 57 -6.95 7.71 -11.76
N THR A 58 -8.00 7.14 -11.19
CA THR A 58 -8.84 7.71 -10.15
C THR A 58 -8.95 6.72 -9.00
N TYR A 59 -9.93 6.89 -8.12
CA TYR A 59 -10.12 6.05 -6.95
C TYR A 59 -10.40 4.59 -7.31
N ASP A 60 -9.72 3.64 -6.64
CA ASP A 60 -9.96 2.21 -6.83
C ASP A 60 -11.34 1.82 -6.26
N PRO A 61 -12.29 1.33 -7.09
CA PRO A 61 -13.63 1.01 -6.62
C PRO A 61 -13.66 -0.08 -5.53
N ARG A 62 -12.67 -0.97 -5.49
CA ARG A 62 -12.55 -2.03 -4.48
C ARG A 62 -12.15 -1.47 -3.13
N ALA A 63 -11.26 -0.48 -3.12
CA ALA A 63 -10.86 0.21 -1.89
C ALA A 63 -12.05 0.87 -1.20
N ARG A 64 -13.05 1.35 -1.96
CA ARG A 64 -14.28 1.93 -1.42
C ARG A 64 -15.10 0.90 -0.64
N ILE A 65 -15.23 -0.29 -1.20
CA ILE A 65 -16.00 -1.39 -0.62
C ILE A 65 -15.30 -1.89 0.65
N ILE A 66 -13.97 -2.09 0.58
CA ILE A 66 -13.16 -2.57 1.70
C ILE A 66 -13.18 -1.54 2.84
N LYS A 67 -12.97 -0.25 2.56
CA LYS A 67 -13.00 0.82 3.56
C LYS A 67 -14.35 0.93 4.29
N LYS A 68 -15.46 0.57 3.64
CA LYS A 68 -16.78 0.56 4.28
C LYS A 68 -16.97 -0.64 5.24
N LYS A 69 -16.23 -1.72 5.03
CA LYS A 69 -16.32 -2.97 5.81
C LYS A 69 -15.25 -3.08 6.90
N ALA A 70 -14.15 -2.36 6.77
CA ALA A 70 -13.12 -2.19 7.78
C ALA A 70 -13.60 -1.22 8.87
#